data_AF-A0A8J7T2D9-F1
#
_entry.id   AF-A0A8J7T2D9-F1
#
_cell.length_a   1.000
_cell.length_b   1.000
_cell.length_c   1.000
_cell.angle_alpha   90.00
_cell.angle_beta   90.00
_cell.angle_gamma   90.00
#
_symmetry.space_group_name_H-M   'P 1'
#
loop_
_entity.id
_entity.type
_entity.pdbx_description
1 polymer ?
#
loop_
_entity_poly.entity_id
_entity_poly.type
_entity_poly.pdbx_seq_one_letter_code
_entity_poly.pdbx_strand_id
1 'polypeptide(L)'
;MKVVVLGAGVIGVTTAYYLARAGAEVEVLDRQSGPGLETSFANAGELSYGMTSPWAAPGIPKKAVQWLFMHHRPLFIWPMVSPRMWAWGIRMLRNCNADAYRVNKGRMVRISNYSRDALSDLMAEVDLSFDQRELGTLQLFREEKQLKGSKADQEVLAEYNSPFEVLDRDGCIAAEPGLIHVADKFVGGLRLLADRTGDCRMFTLALAKQAEAMGVKFRYGQTITAFER
;
A
#
# COMPACT_ATOMS: atom_id res chain seq x y z
N MET A 1 26.84 -11.06 11.08
CA MET A 1 26.54 -9.61 11.10
C MET A 1 25.40 -9.40 12.08
N LYS A 2 25.46 -8.39 12.96
CA LYS A 2 24.39 -8.06 13.89
C LYS A 2 23.62 -6.83 13.40
N VAL A 3 22.29 -6.90 13.40
CA VAL A 3 21.40 -5.82 12.93
C VAL A 3 20.36 -5.51 13.99
N VAL A 4 20.14 -4.23 14.25
CA VAL A 4 19.05 -3.75 15.12
C VAL A 4 17.96 -3.13 14.25
N VAL A 5 16.74 -3.63 14.37
CA VAL A 5 15.54 -3.09 13.71
C VAL A 5 14.75 -2.27 14.72
N LEU A 6 14.30 -1.09 14.31
CA LEU A 6 13.64 -0.13 15.17
C LEU A 6 12.17 -0.02 14.76
N GLY A 7 11.30 -0.59 15.59
CA GLY A 7 9.89 -0.78 15.32
C GLY A 7 9.55 -2.22 14.94
N ALA A 8 8.48 -2.72 15.52
CA ALA A 8 7.87 -4.03 15.36
C ALA A 8 6.48 -3.92 14.68
N GLY A 9 6.26 -2.90 13.86
CA GLY A 9 5.17 -2.89 12.87
C GLY A 9 5.44 -3.91 11.74
N VAL A 10 4.48 -4.06 10.82
CA VAL A 10 4.56 -5.04 9.72
C VAL A 10 5.86 -4.95 8.91
N ILE A 11 6.36 -3.74 8.68
CA ILE A 11 7.63 -3.51 7.95
C ILE A 11 8.84 -3.97 8.78
N GLY A 12 8.86 -3.65 10.08
CA GLY A 12 9.95 -4.03 10.96
C GLY A 12 10.02 -5.55 11.17
N VAL A 13 8.87 -6.19 11.37
CA VAL A 13 8.76 -7.65 11.53
C VAL A 13 9.16 -8.38 10.25
N THR A 14 8.65 -7.96 9.09
CA THR A 14 9.03 -8.58 7.79
C THR A 14 10.53 -8.40 7.52
N THR A 15 11.08 -7.22 7.81
CA THR A 15 12.51 -6.96 7.67
C THR A 15 13.33 -7.86 8.58
N ALA A 16 12.94 -8.01 9.85
CA ALA A 16 13.63 -8.86 10.81
C ALA A 16 13.60 -10.34 10.39
N TYR A 17 12.45 -10.82 9.92
CA TYR A 17 12.29 -12.17 9.38
C TYR A 17 13.25 -12.45 8.22
N TYR A 18 13.26 -11.60 7.18
CA TYR A 18 14.12 -11.82 6.02
C TYR A 18 15.61 -11.63 6.32
N LEU A 19 15.98 -10.73 7.23
CA LEU A 19 17.37 -10.59 7.69
C LEU A 19 17.85 -11.84 8.45
N ALA A 20 17.02 -12.38 9.34
CA ALA A 20 17.32 -13.61 10.06
C ALA A 20 17.42 -14.80 9.11
N ARG A 21 16.51 -14.90 8.12
CA ARG A 21 16.58 -15.89 7.04
C ARG A 21 17.90 -15.82 6.27
N ALA A 22 18.43 -14.62 6.08
CA ALA A 22 19.73 -14.39 5.44
C ALA A 22 20.94 -14.64 6.37
N GLY A 23 20.72 -15.12 7.61
CA GLY A 23 21.78 -15.47 8.56
C GLY A 23 22.30 -14.31 9.41
N ALA A 24 21.62 -13.16 9.43
CA ALA A 24 21.96 -12.08 10.35
C ALA A 24 21.47 -12.38 11.79
N GLU A 25 22.23 -11.93 12.79
CA GLU A 25 21.73 -11.85 14.16
C GLU A 25 20.88 -10.59 14.29
N VAL A 26 19.58 -10.73 14.56
CA VAL A 26 18.64 -9.60 14.56
C VAL A 26 18.05 -9.37 15.95
N GLU A 27 18.02 -8.10 16.36
CA GLU A 27 17.27 -7.64 17.53
C GLU A 27 16.28 -6.54 17.10
N VAL A 28 15.02 -6.64 17.52
CA VAL A 28 13.97 -5.69 17.21
C VAL A 28 13.61 -4.93 18.48
N LEU A 29 13.70 -3.60 18.44
CA LEU A 29 13.31 -2.72 19.55
C LEU A 29 12.00 -2.02 19.20
N ASP A 30 10.99 -2.11 20.06
CA ASP A 30 9.74 -1.35 19.92
C ASP A 30 9.28 -0.79 21.27
N ARG A 31 8.69 0.40 21.25
CA ARG A 31 8.15 1.07 22.45
C ARG A 31 6.84 0.48 22.93
N GLN A 32 6.07 -0.14 22.04
CA GLN A 32 4.83 -0.82 22.36
C GLN A 32 5.11 -2.14 23.06
N SER A 33 4.10 -2.68 23.73
CA SER A 33 4.19 -3.94 24.49
C SER A 33 4.21 -5.21 23.62
N GLY A 34 4.02 -5.07 22.31
CA GLY A 34 3.98 -6.16 21.35
C GLY A 34 4.03 -5.66 19.91
N PRO A 35 4.07 -6.57 18.92
CA PRO A 35 4.23 -6.19 17.53
C PRO A 35 2.91 -5.67 16.95
N GLY A 36 3.02 -4.77 15.97
CA GLY A 36 1.87 -4.31 15.18
C GLY A 36 0.80 -3.56 15.98
N LEU A 37 1.11 -2.95 17.12
CA LEU A 37 0.13 -2.27 17.99
C LEU A 37 -0.20 -0.82 17.58
N GLU A 38 0.16 -0.43 16.35
CA GLU A 38 0.03 0.95 15.88
C GLU A 38 -0.61 1.00 14.49
N THR A 39 -0.04 1.66 13.48
CA THR A 39 -0.66 1.69 12.13
C THR A 39 -0.94 0.30 11.55
N SER A 40 -0.11 -0.69 11.87
CA SER A 40 -0.33 -2.09 11.45
C SER A 40 -1.47 -2.79 12.20
N PHE A 41 -1.95 -2.24 13.33
CA PHE A 41 -3.00 -2.83 14.16
C PHE A 41 -4.35 -2.84 13.45
N ALA A 42 -4.66 -1.75 12.75
CA ALA A 42 -5.95 -1.53 12.10
C ALA A 42 -5.77 -0.64 10.87
N ASN A 43 -5.06 -1.14 9.86
CA ASN A 43 -5.15 -0.59 8.51
C ASN A 43 -6.34 -1.20 7.76
N ALA A 44 -6.58 -0.76 6.53
CA ALA A 44 -7.70 -1.26 5.71
C ALA A 44 -7.55 -2.74 5.29
N GLY A 45 -6.38 -3.36 5.52
CA GLY A 45 -6.11 -4.75 5.12
C GLY A 45 -6.04 -4.97 3.61
N GLU A 46 -5.96 -3.91 2.81
CA GLU A 46 -5.91 -4.01 1.35
C GLU A 46 -4.49 -4.25 0.83
N LEU A 47 -4.36 -5.23 -0.07
CA LEU A 47 -3.15 -5.52 -0.83
C LEU A 47 -3.42 -5.17 -2.30
N SER A 48 -3.37 -3.86 -2.59
CA SER A 48 -3.82 -3.27 -3.85
C SER A 48 -2.67 -3.07 -4.84
N TYR A 49 -2.20 -4.16 -5.45
CA TYR A 49 -1.02 -4.13 -6.30
C TYR A 49 -1.24 -3.29 -7.57
N GLY A 50 -2.41 -3.47 -8.20
CA GLY A 50 -2.75 -2.79 -9.45
C GLY A 50 -3.03 -1.28 -9.30
N MET A 51 -3.39 -0.82 -8.10
CA MET A 51 -3.72 0.60 -7.84
C MET A 51 -2.50 1.47 -7.52
N THR A 52 -1.29 0.94 -7.66
CA THR A 52 -0.07 1.64 -7.28
C THR A 52 0.23 2.78 -8.26
N SER A 53 0.05 4.03 -7.83
CA SER A 53 0.27 5.23 -8.65
C SER A 53 1.01 6.34 -7.90
N PRO A 54 1.89 7.10 -8.59
CA PRO A 54 2.56 8.24 -7.98
C PRO A 54 1.57 9.33 -7.57
N TRP A 55 1.73 9.84 -6.34
CA TRP A 55 0.93 10.99 -5.88
C TRP A 55 1.20 12.26 -6.69
N ALA A 56 2.39 12.40 -7.29
CA ALA A 56 2.77 13.53 -8.13
C ALA A 56 2.32 13.35 -9.60
N ALA A 57 1.03 13.13 -9.83
CA ALA A 57 0.48 13.03 -11.18
C ALA A 57 0.43 14.40 -11.90
N PRO A 58 0.45 14.44 -13.24
CA PRO A 58 0.51 15.71 -14.00
C PRO A 58 -0.65 16.68 -13.70
N GLY A 59 -1.83 16.14 -13.35
CA GLY A 59 -3.01 16.94 -13.00
C GLY A 59 -3.03 17.47 -11.56
N ILE A 60 -2.11 17.06 -10.70
CA ILE A 60 -2.13 17.36 -9.27
C ILE A 60 -1.94 18.84 -8.97
N PRO A 61 -1.05 19.61 -9.63
CA PRO A 61 -0.93 21.04 -9.35
C PRO A 61 -2.25 21.79 -9.53
N LYS A 62 -2.97 21.51 -10.63
CA LYS A 62 -4.29 22.11 -10.90
C LYS A 62 -5.33 21.68 -9.84
N LYS A 63 -5.37 20.38 -9.52
CA LYS A 63 -6.29 19.85 -8.48
C LYS A 63 -5.96 20.41 -7.09
N ALA A 64 -4.69 20.56 -6.74
CA ALA A 64 -4.25 21.09 -5.45
C ALA A 64 -4.73 22.53 -5.26
N VAL A 65 -4.60 23.39 -6.28
CA VAL A 65 -5.15 24.74 -6.25
C VAL A 65 -6.67 24.69 -6.02
N GLN A 66 -7.40 23.86 -6.77
CA GLN A 66 -8.85 23.71 -6.59
C GLN A 66 -9.21 23.22 -5.17
N TRP A 67 -8.51 22.22 -4.66
CA TRP A 67 -8.72 21.64 -3.33
C TRP A 67 -8.50 22.63 -2.19
N LEU A 68 -7.58 23.58 -2.34
CA LEU A 68 -7.37 24.65 -1.35
C LEU A 68 -8.58 25.58 -1.21
N PHE A 69 -9.44 25.67 -2.22
CA PHE A 69 -10.66 26.51 -2.20
C PHE A 69 -11.95 25.73 -1.98
N MET A 70 -11.90 24.39 -1.87
CA MET A 70 -13.09 23.59 -1.57
C MET A 70 -13.59 23.83 -0.13
N HIS A 71 -14.88 23.63 0.10
CA HIS A 71 -15.45 23.65 1.45
C HIS A 71 -14.95 22.44 2.27
N HIS A 72 -15.02 21.25 1.68
CA HIS A 72 -14.42 20.02 2.21
C HIS A 72 -13.09 19.76 1.48
N ARG A 73 -11.99 20.21 2.09
CA ARG A 73 -10.66 20.18 1.47
C ARG A 73 -9.97 18.84 1.73
N PRO A 74 -9.60 18.07 0.70
CA PRO A 74 -8.80 16.85 0.88
C PRO A 74 -7.31 17.16 1.11
N LEU A 75 -6.87 18.39 0.81
CA LEU A 75 -5.50 18.86 1.05
C LEU A 75 -5.51 19.94 2.13
N PHE A 76 -4.82 19.67 3.23
CA PHE A 76 -4.62 20.62 4.32
C PHE A 76 -3.15 21.02 4.39
N ILE A 77 -2.87 22.28 4.11
CA ILE A 77 -1.55 22.87 4.31
C ILE A 77 -1.64 23.68 5.60
N TRP A 78 -1.24 23.09 6.72
CA TRP A 78 -1.07 23.86 7.94
C TRP A 78 0.12 24.81 7.73
N PRO A 79 0.02 26.10 8.10
CA PRO A 79 1.08 27.07 7.89
C PRO A 79 2.27 26.78 8.83
N MET A 80 3.02 25.74 8.55
CA MET A 80 4.41 25.62 8.98
C MET A 80 5.25 26.36 7.95
N VAL A 81 5.75 27.54 8.29
CA VAL A 81 6.74 28.27 7.49
C VAL A 81 8.08 27.54 7.59
N SER A 82 8.16 26.35 7.01
CA SER A 82 9.34 25.50 6.99
C SER A 82 9.97 25.58 5.61
N PRO A 83 11.17 26.17 5.47
CA PRO A 83 11.89 26.17 4.19
C PRO A 83 12.07 24.76 3.61
N ARG A 84 12.16 23.74 4.47
CA ARG A 84 12.23 22.33 4.06
C ARG A 84 10.93 21.85 3.41
N MET A 85 9.78 22.25 3.95
CA MET A 85 8.46 21.94 3.38
C MET A 85 8.32 22.58 1.99
N TRP A 86 8.67 23.85 1.85
CA TRP A 86 8.63 24.55 0.55
C TRP A 86 9.58 23.93 -0.47
N ALA A 87 10.82 23.62 -0.07
CA ALA A 87 11.79 22.94 -0.95
C ALA A 87 11.31 21.54 -1.37
N TRP A 88 10.64 20.80 -0.48
CA TRP A 88 9.99 19.54 -0.84
C TRP A 88 8.81 19.76 -1.79
N GLY A 89 7.94 20.73 -1.53
CA GLY A 89 6.79 21.07 -2.37
C GLY A 89 7.19 21.43 -3.80
N ILE A 90 8.24 22.25 -3.97
CA ILE A 90 8.78 22.57 -5.31
C ILE A 90 9.31 21.32 -6.01
N ARG A 91 10.02 20.44 -5.30
CA ARG A 91 10.51 19.16 -5.87
C ARG A 91 9.36 18.23 -6.27
N MET A 92 8.30 18.17 -5.48
CA MET A 92 7.08 17.42 -5.80
C MET A 92 6.40 17.99 -7.05
N LEU A 93 6.21 19.31 -7.12
CA LEU A 93 5.61 19.98 -8.29
C LEU A 93 6.41 19.76 -9.57
N ARG A 94 7.76 19.76 -9.49
CA ARG A 94 8.63 19.43 -10.65
C ARG A 94 8.42 18.01 -11.17
N ASN A 95 7.96 17.08 -10.33
CA ASN A 95 7.62 15.71 -10.73
C ASN A 95 6.20 15.58 -11.28
N CYS A 96 5.36 16.61 -11.20
CA CYS A 96 3.99 16.58 -11.72
C CYS A 96 3.96 16.80 -13.24
N ASN A 97 4.62 15.92 -14.00
CA ASN A 97 4.64 15.92 -15.46
C ASN A 97 4.58 14.48 -16.00
N ALA A 98 4.22 14.33 -17.28
CA ALA A 98 3.94 13.02 -17.88
C ALA A 98 5.17 12.09 -17.89
N ASP A 99 6.36 12.62 -18.17
CA ASP A 99 7.59 11.85 -18.25
C ASP A 99 7.99 11.28 -16.88
N ALA A 100 8.00 12.15 -15.86
CA ALA A 100 8.27 11.75 -14.48
C ALA A 100 7.21 10.76 -13.98
N TYR A 101 5.93 10.98 -14.31
CA TYR A 101 4.85 10.08 -13.96
C TYR A 101 5.05 8.68 -14.54
N ARG A 102 5.36 8.57 -15.83
CA ARG A 102 5.61 7.28 -16.50
C ARG A 102 6.76 6.52 -15.83
N VAL A 103 7.90 7.19 -15.59
CA VAL A 103 9.06 6.58 -14.93
C VAL A 103 8.73 6.14 -13.50
N ASN A 104 8.08 7.00 -12.72
CA ASN A 104 7.78 6.73 -11.32
C ASN A 104 6.72 5.64 -11.18
N LYS A 105 5.66 5.66 -12.00
CA LYS A 105 4.61 4.62 -12.00
C LYS A 105 5.21 3.26 -12.31
N GLY A 106 6.05 3.15 -13.36
CA GLY A 106 6.73 1.89 -13.68
C GLY A 106 7.65 1.38 -12.57
N ARG A 107 8.33 2.27 -11.83
CA ARG A 107 9.12 1.87 -10.65
C ARG A 107 8.25 1.35 -9.52
N MET A 108 7.15 2.03 -9.22
CA MET A 108 6.26 1.64 -8.13
C MET A 108 5.53 0.32 -8.44
N VAL A 109 5.05 0.12 -9.68
CA VAL A 109 4.41 -1.14 -10.09
C VAL A 109 5.38 -2.32 -9.99
N ARG A 110 6.65 -2.15 -10.37
CA ARG A 110 7.66 -3.22 -10.19
C ARG A 110 7.86 -3.62 -8.72
N ILE A 111 7.94 -2.65 -7.81
CA ILE A 111 8.05 -2.93 -6.36
C ILE A 111 6.77 -3.62 -5.86
N SER A 112 5.61 -3.16 -6.33
CA SER A 112 4.31 -3.73 -5.98
C SER A 112 4.17 -5.19 -6.42
N ASN A 113 4.50 -5.49 -7.67
CA ASN A 113 4.52 -6.87 -8.19
C ASN A 113 5.53 -7.74 -7.45
N TYR A 114 6.73 -7.21 -7.15
CA TYR A 114 7.70 -7.94 -6.33
C TYR A 114 7.14 -8.25 -4.93
N SER A 115 6.42 -7.32 -4.31
CA SER A 115 5.77 -7.55 -3.01
C SER A 115 4.68 -8.62 -3.09
N ARG A 116 3.90 -8.66 -4.17
CA ARG A 116 2.88 -9.71 -4.42
C ARG A 116 3.51 -11.08 -4.49
N ASP A 117 4.58 -11.19 -5.27
CA ASP A 117 5.28 -12.46 -5.51
C ASP A 117 5.95 -12.91 -4.21
N ALA A 118 6.66 -12.00 -3.52
CA ALA A 118 7.29 -12.29 -2.23
C ALA A 118 6.31 -12.73 -1.13
N LEU A 119 5.11 -12.13 -1.07
CA LEU A 119 4.07 -12.56 -0.14
C LEU A 119 3.55 -13.96 -0.48
N SER A 120 3.39 -14.26 -1.77
CA SER A 120 2.95 -15.58 -2.22
C SER A 120 3.97 -16.66 -1.88
N ASP A 121 5.26 -16.38 -2.13
CA ASP A 121 6.37 -17.26 -1.74
C ASP A 121 6.41 -17.46 -0.22
N LEU A 122 6.25 -16.39 0.56
CA LEU A 122 6.22 -16.46 2.02
C LEU A 122 5.08 -17.35 2.54
N MET A 123 3.88 -17.19 1.98
CA MET A 123 2.70 -17.99 2.36
C MET A 123 2.83 -19.46 1.94
N ALA A 124 3.64 -19.78 0.94
CA ALA A 124 3.92 -21.16 0.54
C ALA A 124 4.95 -21.83 1.46
N GLU A 125 5.88 -21.07 2.01
CA GLU A 125 6.95 -21.57 2.89
C GLU A 125 6.55 -21.61 4.37
N VAL A 126 5.72 -20.66 4.80
CA VAL A 126 5.39 -20.42 6.20
C VAL A 126 3.88 -20.48 6.37
N ASP A 127 3.45 -21.27 7.35
CA ASP A 127 2.04 -21.32 7.73
C ASP A 127 1.62 -20.00 8.38
N LEU A 128 1.03 -19.11 7.56
CA LEU A 128 0.51 -17.81 7.95
C LEU A 128 -0.99 -17.77 7.71
N SER A 129 -1.76 -17.68 8.80
CA SER A 129 -3.19 -17.45 8.77
C SER A 129 -3.50 -16.04 9.30
N PHE A 130 -4.12 -15.22 8.47
CA PHE A 130 -4.36 -13.80 8.74
C PHE A 130 -5.64 -13.27 8.08
N ASP A 131 -6.69 -14.09 8.02
CA ASP A 131 -7.95 -13.74 7.34
C ASP A 131 -7.75 -13.28 5.88
N GLN A 132 -6.79 -13.90 5.20
CA GLN A 132 -6.45 -13.55 3.83
C GLN A 132 -7.56 -13.94 2.84
N ARG A 133 -7.79 -13.11 1.83
CA ARG A 133 -8.70 -13.41 0.70
C ARG A 133 -8.06 -12.98 -0.61
N GLU A 134 -8.18 -13.83 -1.63
CA GLU A 134 -7.62 -13.61 -2.96
C GLU A 134 -8.74 -13.45 -4.00
N LEU A 135 -9.64 -12.49 -3.75
CA LEU A 135 -10.82 -12.25 -4.59
C LEU A 135 -10.71 -10.99 -5.47
N GLY A 136 -9.58 -10.29 -5.39
CA GLY A 136 -9.37 -9.02 -6.08
C GLY A 136 -10.04 -7.83 -5.41
N THR A 137 -9.94 -6.68 -6.08
CA THR A 137 -10.59 -5.42 -5.69
C THR A 137 -11.44 -4.92 -6.85
N LEU A 138 -12.65 -4.42 -6.57
CA LEU A 138 -13.51 -3.81 -7.57
C LEU A 138 -13.57 -2.29 -7.38
N GLN A 139 -12.99 -1.54 -8.31
CA GLN A 139 -13.13 -0.09 -8.37
C GLN A 139 -14.39 0.29 -9.15
N LEU A 140 -15.35 0.94 -8.49
CA LEU A 140 -16.59 1.40 -9.12
C LEU A 140 -16.45 2.83 -9.65
N PHE A 141 -17.01 3.07 -10.84
CA PHE A 141 -17.08 4.39 -11.46
C PHE A 141 -18.52 4.91 -11.49
N ARG A 142 -18.71 6.15 -11.02
CA ARG A 142 -20.03 6.81 -10.98
C ARG A 142 -20.42 7.41 -12.32
N GLU A 143 -19.44 7.84 -13.11
CA GLU A 143 -19.64 8.53 -14.37
C GLU A 143 -18.88 7.84 -15.52
N GLU A 144 -19.47 7.85 -16.72
CA GLU A 144 -18.87 7.35 -17.96
C GLU A 144 -17.48 7.93 -18.24
N LYS A 145 -17.30 9.21 -17.93
CA LYS A 145 -16.02 9.90 -18.10
C LYS A 145 -14.92 9.30 -17.23
N GLN A 146 -15.26 8.84 -16.01
CA GLN A 146 -14.29 8.22 -15.10
C GLN A 146 -13.89 6.84 -15.60
N LEU A 147 -14.86 6.02 -16.04
CA LEU A 147 -14.61 4.71 -16.63
C LEU A 147 -13.72 4.84 -17.89
N LYS A 148 -14.06 5.75 -18.81
CA LYS A 148 -13.22 6.05 -19.98
C LYS A 148 -11.84 6.58 -19.62
N GLY A 149 -11.74 7.35 -18.54
CA GLY A 149 -10.48 7.89 -18.01
C GLY A 149 -9.55 6.82 -17.43
N SER A 150 -10.07 5.65 -17.05
CA SER A 150 -9.27 4.55 -16.50
C SER A 150 -8.40 3.83 -17.54
N LYS A 151 -8.55 4.12 -18.85
CA LYS A 151 -7.73 3.51 -19.92
C LYS A 151 -6.23 3.64 -19.71
N ALA A 152 -5.76 4.80 -19.25
CA ALA A 152 -4.34 5.00 -18.97
C ALA A 152 -3.84 4.13 -17.81
N ASP A 153 -4.73 3.76 -16.87
CA ASP A 153 -4.40 2.81 -15.82
C ASP A 153 -4.40 1.38 -16.35
N GLN A 154 -5.36 1.02 -17.20
CA GLN A 154 -5.43 -0.28 -17.89
C GLN A 154 -4.20 -0.55 -18.76
N GLU A 155 -3.73 0.43 -19.54
CA GLU A 155 -2.52 0.31 -20.37
C GLU A 155 -1.29 -0.03 -19.53
N VAL A 156 -1.15 0.62 -18.37
CA VAL A 156 -0.04 0.34 -17.46
C VAL A 156 -0.22 -1.03 -16.81
N LEU A 157 -1.42 -1.40 -16.36
CA LEU A 157 -1.68 -2.73 -15.81
C LEU A 157 -1.31 -3.82 -16.82
N ALA A 158 -1.67 -3.64 -18.09
CA ALA A 158 -1.29 -4.53 -19.18
C ALA A 158 0.24 -4.58 -19.42
N GLU A 159 0.92 -3.42 -19.43
CA GLU A 159 2.39 -3.34 -19.58
C GLU A 159 3.13 -4.17 -18.51
N TYR A 160 2.59 -4.22 -17.29
CA TYR A 160 3.21 -4.94 -16.16
C TYR A 160 2.57 -6.30 -15.87
N ASN A 161 1.79 -6.87 -16.81
CA ASN A 161 1.12 -8.16 -16.68
C ASN A 161 0.30 -8.30 -15.39
N SER A 162 -0.36 -7.21 -14.96
CA SER A 162 -1.29 -7.24 -13.83
C SER A 162 -2.69 -7.58 -14.34
N PRO A 163 -3.31 -8.70 -13.92
CA PRO A 163 -4.60 -9.13 -14.46
C PRO A 163 -5.74 -8.22 -13.98
N PHE A 164 -6.57 -7.77 -14.93
CA PHE A 164 -7.73 -6.92 -14.66
C PHE A 164 -8.89 -7.21 -15.61
N GLU A 165 -10.10 -6.82 -15.22
CA GLU A 165 -11.32 -6.89 -16.02
C GLU A 165 -12.01 -5.52 -16.03
N VAL A 166 -12.40 -5.04 -17.20
CA VAL A 166 -13.29 -3.89 -17.32
C VAL A 166 -14.72 -4.41 -17.36
N LEU A 167 -15.52 -4.04 -16.37
CA LEU A 167 -16.87 -4.52 -16.17
C LEU A 167 -17.86 -3.41 -16.48
N ASP A 168 -18.93 -3.75 -17.17
CA ASP A 168 -20.14 -2.93 -17.19
C ASP A 168 -20.89 -3.07 -15.85
N ARG A 169 -22.08 -2.45 -15.78
CA ARG A 169 -22.89 -2.48 -14.56
C ARG A 169 -23.26 -3.91 -14.15
N ASP A 170 -23.70 -4.73 -15.10
CA ASP A 170 -24.15 -6.10 -14.82
C ASP A 170 -22.98 -6.98 -14.41
N GLY A 171 -21.81 -6.81 -15.04
CA GLY A 171 -20.57 -7.46 -14.63
C GLY A 171 -20.14 -7.10 -13.21
N CYS A 172 -20.30 -5.84 -12.80
CA CYS A 172 -20.03 -5.43 -11.41
C CYS A 172 -20.99 -6.11 -10.42
N ILE A 173 -22.28 -6.21 -10.75
CA ILE A 173 -23.28 -6.89 -9.89
C ILE A 173 -23.01 -8.39 -9.83
N ALA A 174 -22.58 -9.00 -10.94
CA ALA A 174 -22.20 -10.41 -10.95
C ALA A 174 -20.96 -10.68 -10.05
N ALA A 175 -20.02 -9.73 -10.00
CA ALA A 175 -18.85 -9.82 -9.13
C ALA A 175 -19.16 -9.54 -7.65
N GLU A 176 -20.05 -8.58 -7.36
CA GLU A 176 -20.53 -8.26 -6.01
C GLU A 176 -22.06 -8.09 -6.00
N PRO A 177 -22.82 -9.16 -5.71
CA PRO A 177 -24.27 -9.16 -5.75
C PRO A 177 -24.94 -8.10 -4.86
N GLY A 178 -24.28 -7.66 -3.79
CA GLY A 178 -24.78 -6.58 -2.93
C GLY A 178 -24.97 -5.25 -3.65
N LEU A 179 -24.31 -5.04 -4.81
CA LEU A 179 -24.44 -3.83 -5.62
C LEU A 179 -25.80 -3.71 -6.33
N ILE A 180 -26.61 -4.77 -6.38
CA ILE A 180 -27.94 -4.73 -7.01
C ILE A 180 -28.83 -3.62 -6.46
N HIS A 181 -28.68 -3.29 -5.18
CA HIS A 181 -29.48 -2.26 -4.49
C HIS A 181 -29.06 -0.83 -4.80
N VAL A 182 -27.96 -0.63 -5.52
CA VAL A 182 -27.39 0.69 -5.86
C VAL A 182 -26.95 0.76 -7.32
N ALA A 183 -27.53 -0.08 -8.18
CA ALA A 183 -27.19 -0.20 -9.59
C ALA A 183 -27.28 1.15 -10.34
N ASP A 184 -28.16 2.05 -9.92
CA ASP A 184 -28.32 3.41 -10.45
C ASP A 184 -27.15 4.36 -10.13
N LYS A 185 -26.30 4.03 -9.13
CA LYS A 185 -25.23 4.90 -8.64
C LYS A 185 -23.90 4.73 -9.35
N PHE A 186 -23.76 3.76 -10.24
CA PHE A 186 -22.54 3.47 -10.99
C PHE A 186 -22.83 3.05 -12.44
N VAL A 187 -21.82 3.21 -13.29
CA VAL A 187 -21.91 2.87 -14.72
C VAL A 187 -21.10 1.65 -15.11
N GLY A 188 -20.12 1.27 -14.28
CA GLY A 188 -19.24 0.12 -14.48
C GLY A 188 -18.08 0.15 -13.50
N GLY A 189 -17.09 -0.70 -13.74
CA GLY A 189 -15.97 -0.88 -12.82
C GLY A 189 -14.71 -1.44 -13.47
N LEU A 190 -13.61 -1.33 -12.73
CA LEU A 190 -12.35 -1.99 -13.04
C LEU A 190 -12.06 -2.97 -11.91
N ARG A 191 -12.05 -4.27 -12.22
CA ARG A 191 -11.74 -5.32 -11.26
C ARG A 191 -10.28 -5.72 -11.39
N LEU A 192 -9.53 -5.67 -10.30
CA LEU A 192 -8.13 -6.03 -10.22
C LEU A 192 -8.01 -7.41 -9.60
N LEU A 193 -7.67 -8.41 -10.41
CA LEU A 193 -7.76 -9.81 -10.01
C LEU A 193 -6.61 -10.28 -9.13
N ALA A 194 -5.46 -9.62 -9.22
CA ALA A 194 -4.29 -9.95 -8.41
C ALA A 194 -4.32 -9.35 -7.00
N ASP A 195 -5.22 -8.38 -6.76
CA ASP A 195 -5.34 -7.72 -5.46
C ASP A 195 -5.89 -8.70 -4.41
N ARG A 196 -5.55 -8.45 -3.15
CA ARG A 196 -5.92 -9.32 -2.02
C ARG A 196 -6.35 -8.48 -0.83
N THR A 197 -6.93 -9.14 0.16
CA THR A 197 -7.13 -8.55 1.48
C THR A 197 -6.57 -9.46 2.56
N GLY A 198 -6.29 -8.91 3.74
CA GLY A 198 -5.95 -9.68 4.93
C GLY A 198 -5.77 -8.80 6.17
N ASP A 199 -5.92 -9.40 7.33
CA ASP A 199 -5.70 -8.73 8.61
C ASP A 199 -4.20 -8.52 8.85
N CYS A 200 -3.77 -7.25 8.77
CA CYS A 200 -2.37 -6.90 8.91
C CYS A 200 -1.81 -7.21 10.31
N ARG A 201 -2.64 -7.14 11.35
CA ARG A 201 -2.22 -7.41 12.73
C ARG A 201 -1.99 -8.90 12.92
N MET A 202 -2.90 -9.75 12.46
CA MET A 202 -2.76 -11.21 12.49
C MET A 202 -1.51 -11.64 11.72
N PHE A 203 -1.30 -11.09 10.52
CA PHE A 203 -0.10 -11.34 9.72
C PHE A 203 1.17 -10.96 10.50
N THR A 204 1.18 -9.76 11.08
CA THR A 204 2.34 -9.24 11.83
C THR A 204 2.64 -10.08 13.06
N LEU A 205 1.62 -10.50 13.82
CA LEU A 205 1.76 -11.38 14.98
C LEU A 205 2.29 -12.77 14.60
N ALA A 206 1.70 -13.37 13.56
CA ALA A 206 2.11 -14.68 13.07
C ALA A 206 3.56 -14.66 12.58
N LEU A 207 3.94 -13.66 11.79
CA LEU A 207 5.30 -13.55 11.27
C LEU A 207 6.32 -13.22 12.36
N ALA A 208 5.96 -12.42 13.38
CA ALA A 208 6.84 -12.17 14.52
C ALA A 208 7.18 -13.45 15.27
N LYS A 209 6.18 -14.33 15.50
CA LYS A 209 6.39 -15.65 16.10
C LYS A 209 7.34 -16.53 15.27
N GLN A 210 7.22 -16.47 13.96
CA GLN A 210 8.11 -17.21 13.05
C GLN A 210 9.54 -16.65 13.11
N ALA A 211 9.70 -15.32 13.13
CA ALA A 211 10.99 -14.69 13.30
C ALA A 211 11.65 -15.02 14.66
N GLU A 212 10.86 -15.05 15.75
CA GLU A 212 11.34 -15.48 17.08
C GLU A 212 11.86 -16.92 17.07
N ALA A 213 11.16 -17.84 16.39
CA ALA A 213 11.60 -19.23 16.23
C ALA A 213 12.93 -19.34 15.46
N MET A 214 13.26 -18.34 14.63
CA MET A 214 14.54 -18.23 13.92
C MET A 214 15.64 -17.55 14.73
N GLY A 215 15.37 -17.19 16.00
CA GLY A 215 16.34 -16.56 16.90
C GLY A 215 16.35 -15.03 16.88
N VAL A 216 15.39 -14.38 16.21
CA VAL A 216 15.21 -12.92 16.33
C VAL A 216 14.80 -12.57 17.75
N LYS A 217 15.48 -11.60 18.35
CA LYS A 217 15.18 -11.13 19.71
C LYS A 217 14.27 -9.91 19.64
N PHE A 218 13.05 -10.02 20.15
CA PHE A 218 12.17 -8.86 20.31
C PHE A 218 12.31 -8.26 21.71
N ARG A 219 12.50 -6.94 21.77
CA ARG A 219 12.54 -6.14 22.99
C ARG A 219 11.44 -5.10 22.94
N TYR A 220 10.33 -5.44 23.55
CA TYR A 220 9.17 -4.54 23.69
C TYR A 220 9.34 -3.58 24.88
N GLY A 221 8.54 -2.51 24.89
CA GLY A 221 8.62 -1.46 25.92
C GLY A 221 9.91 -0.62 25.86
N GLN A 222 10.66 -0.67 24.76
CA GLN A 222 11.92 0.06 24.60
C GLN A 222 11.70 1.32 23.78
N THR A 223 11.80 2.48 24.44
CA THR A 223 11.77 3.77 23.75
C THR A 223 13.19 4.17 23.34
N ILE A 224 13.40 4.33 22.04
CA ILE A 224 14.67 4.78 21.47
C ILE A 224 14.71 6.31 21.56
N THR A 225 15.69 6.86 22.28
CA THR A 225 15.79 8.30 22.54
C THR A 225 16.89 8.99 21.75
N ALA A 226 17.98 8.30 21.41
CA ALA A 226 19.11 8.85 20.68
C ALA A 226 19.94 7.75 20.00
N PHE A 227 20.80 8.17 19.07
CA PHE A 227 21.91 7.37 18.54
C PHE A 227 23.21 8.09 18.85
N GLU A 228 24.18 7.35 19.37
CA GLU A 228 25.55 7.82 19.55
C GLU A 228 26.43 7.07 18.55
N ARG A 229 27.37 7.79 17.93
CA ARG A 229 28.24 7.25 16.90
C ARG A 229 29.69 7.35 17.34
#